data_AF-A0A7L6A7T4-F1
#
_entry.id   AF-A0A7L6A7T4-F1
#
_cell.length_a   1.000
_cell.length_b   1.000
_cell.length_c   1.000
_cell.angle_alpha   90.00
_cell.angle_beta   90.00
_cell.angle_gamma   90.00
#
_symmetry.space_group_name_H-M   'P 1'
#
loop_
_entity.id
_entity.type
_entity.pdbx_description
1 polymer ?
#
loop_
_entity_poly.entity_id
_entity_poly.type
_entity_poly.pdbx_seq_one_letter_code
_entity_poly.pdbx_strand_id
1 'polypeptide(L)'
;MSNQNVNAHKGEDIPANSAADATMQETSTEPVQFPLVTLPGGFAADAKFMDVIRLLALDHIPLLKPDTAYEAKEIVGAEYWQLLKKSEPLLAGRCMTYLTQNNQLPLVDLGRGTDNHKRYALK
;
A
#
# COMPACT_ATOMS: atom_id res chain seq x y z
N MET A 1 -17.29 77.32 34.69
CA MET A 1 -16.84 76.79 36.00
C MET A 1 -16.82 75.28 35.90
N SER A 2 -15.74 74.70 36.40
CA SER A 2 -15.33 73.30 36.39
C SER A 2 -16.45 72.31 36.76
N ASN A 3 -16.47 71.14 36.13
CA ASN A 3 -16.03 69.95 36.87
C ASN A 3 -15.71 68.78 35.95
N GLN A 4 -14.46 68.32 36.12
CA GLN A 4 -13.95 67.02 35.74
C GLN A 4 -14.71 65.95 36.54
N ASN A 5 -15.02 64.82 35.91
CA ASN A 5 -14.97 63.56 36.64
C ASN A 5 -14.44 62.45 35.74
N VAL A 6 -13.26 62.00 36.13
CA VAL A 6 -12.49 60.87 35.63
C VAL A 6 -13.16 59.58 36.13
N ASN A 7 -13.33 58.59 35.26
CA ASN A 7 -13.34 57.22 35.75
C ASN A 7 -12.61 56.30 34.79
N ALA A 8 -11.54 55.72 35.33
CA ALA A 8 -10.60 54.85 34.66
C ALA A 8 -11.23 53.47 34.44
N HIS A 9 -11.20 52.98 33.20
CA HIS A 9 -11.31 51.55 32.93
C HIS A 9 -9.92 50.98 32.70
N LYS A 10 -9.51 50.27 33.75
CA LYS A 10 -8.39 49.35 33.90
C LYS A 10 -8.31 48.45 32.67
N GLY A 11 -7.22 48.57 31.92
CA GLY A 11 -6.88 47.62 30.87
C GLY A 11 -6.59 46.26 31.52
N GLU A 12 -7.33 45.25 31.10
CA GLU A 12 -7.04 43.86 31.43
C GLU A 12 -5.81 43.40 30.65
N ASP A 13 -4.81 43.00 31.42
CA ASP A 13 -3.60 42.30 31.00
C ASP A 13 -3.93 41.10 30.10
N ILE A 14 -3.43 41.15 28.87
CA ILE A 14 -3.35 39.99 27.99
C ILE A 14 -2.15 39.15 28.48
N PRO A 15 -2.32 37.92 28.98
CA PRO A 15 -1.18 37.08 29.30
C PRO A 15 -0.49 36.66 27.99
N ALA A 16 0.79 37.03 27.89
CA ALA A 16 1.71 36.58 26.86
C ALA A 16 1.75 35.05 26.84
N ASN A 17 1.25 34.46 25.75
CA ASN A 17 1.21 33.02 25.55
C ASN A 17 2.66 32.51 25.51
N SER A 18 2.98 31.69 26.51
CA SER A 18 4.31 31.10 26.71
C SER A 18 4.72 30.28 25.51
N ALA A 19 5.97 30.47 25.10
CA ALA A 19 6.64 29.67 24.08
C ALA A 19 6.52 28.18 24.44
N ALA A 20 5.81 27.43 23.59
CA ALA A 20 5.75 25.99 23.67
C ALA A 20 7.12 25.43 23.26
N ASP A 21 7.74 24.78 24.24
CA ASP A 21 8.94 23.96 24.13
C ASP A 21 8.73 22.89 23.06
N ALA A 22 9.47 23.00 21.95
CA ALA A 22 9.48 22.02 20.88
C ALA A 22 10.33 20.82 21.30
N THR A 23 9.74 19.94 22.11
CA THR A 23 10.29 18.60 22.36
C THR A 23 10.24 17.81 21.05
N MET A 24 11.38 17.74 20.35
CA MET A 24 11.61 16.78 19.27
C MET A 24 11.71 15.39 19.90
N GLN A 25 10.60 14.64 19.90
CA GLN A 25 10.65 13.21 20.17
C GLN A 25 11.25 12.53 18.93
N GLU A 26 12.51 12.12 19.03
CA GLU A 26 13.09 11.10 18.17
C GLU A 26 12.27 9.82 18.33
N THR A 27 11.32 9.61 17.41
CA THR A 27 10.62 8.35 17.29
C THR A 27 11.61 7.29 16.85
N SER A 28 12.14 6.55 17.83
CA SER A 28 12.85 5.29 17.61
C SER A 28 11.96 4.41 16.73
N THR A 29 12.33 4.33 15.46
CA THR A 29 11.62 3.52 14.48
C THR A 29 12.15 2.11 14.64
N GLU A 30 11.54 1.34 15.55
CA GLU A 30 11.78 -0.09 15.60
C GLU A 30 11.49 -0.71 14.22
N PRO A 31 12.33 -1.62 13.71
CA PRO A 31 12.11 -2.23 12.42
C PRO A 31 10.81 -3.04 12.46
N VAL A 32 9.77 -2.54 11.78
CA VAL A 32 8.48 -3.23 11.66
C VAL A 32 8.73 -4.56 10.94
N GLN A 33 8.66 -5.67 11.67
CA GLN A 33 8.74 -7.01 11.10
C GLN A 33 7.35 -7.41 10.61
N PHE A 34 7.21 -7.66 9.31
CA PHE A 34 5.98 -8.19 8.74
C PHE A 34 6.04 -9.73 8.72
N PRO A 35 4.91 -10.40 8.95
CA PRO A 35 4.86 -11.86 8.89
C PRO A 35 5.17 -12.35 7.47
N LEU A 36 5.88 -13.47 7.37
CA LEU A 36 6.12 -14.16 6.11
C LEU A 36 4.97 -15.09 5.78
N VAL A 37 4.54 -15.08 4.52
CA VAL A 37 3.52 -15.98 3.96
C VAL A 37 4.23 -17.05 3.13
N THR A 38 3.93 -18.31 3.43
CA THR A 38 4.48 -19.44 2.68
C THR A 38 3.71 -19.61 1.37
N LEU A 39 4.43 -19.58 0.27
CA LEU A 39 3.93 -19.71 -1.09
C LEU A 39 4.19 -21.12 -1.64
N PRO A 40 3.46 -21.55 -2.69
CA PRO A 40 3.66 -22.86 -3.31
C PRO A 40 5.08 -23.05 -3.83
N GLY A 41 5.65 -24.23 -3.58
CA GLY A 41 7.01 -24.60 -4.00
C GLY A 41 8.12 -24.15 -3.04
N GLY A 42 7.79 -23.89 -1.77
CA GLY A 42 8.78 -23.58 -0.72
C GLY A 42 9.27 -22.14 -0.72
N PHE A 43 8.60 -21.24 -1.44
CA PHE A 43 8.91 -19.81 -1.44
C PHE A 43 8.23 -19.13 -0.25
N ALA A 44 8.78 -18.01 0.19
CA ALA A 44 8.13 -17.14 1.17
C ALA A 44 8.09 -15.71 0.64
N ALA A 45 6.97 -15.04 0.83
CA ALA A 45 6.83 -13.62 0.56
C ALA A 45 6.47 -12.88 1.84
N ASP A 46 6.99 -11.67 1.97
CA ASP A 46 6.55 -10.72 2.98
C ASP A 46 5.05 -10.40 2.81
N ALA A 47 4.29 -10.38 3.92
CA ALA A 47 2.85 -10.12 3.86
C ALA A 47 2.52 -8.75 3.25
N LYS A 48 3.31 -7.71 3.53
CA LYS A 48 3.12 -6.39 2.94
C LYS A 48 3.39 -6.43 1.44
N PHE A 49 4.42 -7.15 1.01
CA PHE A 49 4.66 -7.35 -0.43
C PHE A 49 3.47 -8.04 -1.11
N MET A 50 2.94 -9.11 -0.52
CA MET A 50 1.78 -9.81 -1.05
C MET A 50 0.52 -8.93 -1.08
N ASP A 51 0.29 -8.13 -0.05
CA ASP A 51 -0.84 -7.19 -0.01
C ASP A 51 -0.72 -6.10 -1.07
N VAL A 52 0.47 -5.58 -1.35
CA VAL A 52 0.69 -4.62 -2.44
C VAL A 52 0.32 -5.25 -3.79
N ILE A 53 0.78 -6.47 -4.05
CA ILE A 53 0.41 -7.21 -5.28
C ILE A 53 -1.11 -7.40 -5.37
N ARG A 54 -1.76 -7.77 -4.27
CA ARG A 54 -3.21 -7.98 -4.21
C ARG A 54 -3.98 -6.69 -4.52
N LEU A 55 -3.60 -5.57 -3.91
CA LEU A 55 -4.25 -4.28 -4.12
C LEU A 55 -4.10 -3.81 -5.57
N LEU A 56 -2.88 -3.89 -6.12
CA LEU A 56 -2.61 -3.51 -7.51
C LEU A 56 -3.39 -4.39 -8.50
N ALA A 57 -3.48 -5.70 -8.24
CA ALA A 57 -4.27 -6.59 -9.07
C ALA A 57 -5.77 -6.24 -9.02
N LEU A 58 -6.32 -6.00 -7.83
CA LEU A 58 -7.73 -5.64 -7.66
C LEU A 58 -8.09 -4.30 -8.33
N ASP A 59 -7.15 -3.36 -8.39
CA ASP A 59 -7.35 -2.07 -9.06
C ASP A 59 -7.43 -2.22 -10.59
N HIS A 60 -6.61 -3.10 -11.17
CA HIS A 60 -6.59 -3.32 -12.62
C HIS A 60 -7.59 -4.35 -13.12
N ILE A 61 -8.03 -5.31 -12.30
CA ILE A 61 -8.98 -6.36 -12.68
C ILE A 61 -10.25 -5.83 -13.36
N PRO A 62 -10.89 -4.75 -12.89
CA PRO A 62 -12.06 -4.15 -13.55
C PRO A 62 -11.81 -3.68 -15.00
N LEU A 63 -10.55 -3.46 -15.38
CA LEU A 63 -10.15 -3.01 -16.72
C LEU A 63 -9.89 -4.19 -17.68
N LEU A 64 -9.85 -5.42 -17.15
CA LEU A 64 -9.61 -6.63 -17.94
C LEU A 64 -10.87 -7.03 -18.70
N LYS A 65 -10.67 -7.57 -19.90
CA LYS A 65 -11.73 -8.15 -20.71
C LYS A 65 -11.95 -9.60 -20.31
N PRO A 66 -13.22 -10.07 -20.26
CA PRO A 66 -13.50 -11.48 -20.09
C PRO A 66 -12.90 -12.31 -21.24
N ASP A 67 -12.71 -13.61 -21.00
CA ASP A 67 -12.17 -14.59 -21.96
C ASP A 67 -10.79 -14.26 -22.55
N THR A 68 -10.09 -13.30 -21.96
CA THR A 68 -8.74 -12.89 -22.37
C THR A 68 -7.72 -13.40 -21.35
N ALA A 69 -6.64 -14.00 -21.85
CA ALA A 69 -5.52 -14.42 -21.02
C ALA A 69 -4.51 -13.27 -20.84
N TYR A 70 -4.05 -13.11 -19.59
CA TYR A 70 -3.17 -12.05 -19.12
C TYR A 70 -1.96 -12.62 -18.39
N GLU A 71 -0.85 -11.89 -18.47
CA GLU A 71 0.33 -12.09 -17.65
C GLU A 71 0.17 -11.40 -16.28
N ALA A 72 0.91 -11.87 -15.27
CA ALA A 72 0.94 -11.19 -13.97
C ALA A 72 1.36 -9.72 -14.08
N LYS A 73 2.29 -9.40 -14.99
CA LYS A 73 2.75 -8.02 -15.23
C LYS A 73 1.65 -7.11 -15.78
N GLU A 74 0.72 -7.68 -16.56
CA GLU A 74 -0.39 -6.92 -17.15
C GLU A 74 -1.46 -6.63 -16.09
N ILE A 75 -1.65 -7.55 -15.13
CA ILE A 75 -2.64 -7.41 -14.07
C ILE A 75 -2.13 -6.55 -12.91
N VAL A 76 -0.86 -6.70 -12.52
CA VAL A 76 -0.28 -5.88 -11.43
C VAL A 76 0.04 -4.46 -11.92
N GLY A 77 0.17 -4.28 -13.23
CA GLY A 77 0.56 -3.02 -13.86
C GLY A 77 2.06 -3.02 -14.21
N ALA A 78 2.35 -2.68 -15.47
CA ALA A 78 3.72 -2.66 -15.99
C ALA A 78 4.63 -1.66 -15.25
N GLU A 79 4.07 -0.53 -14.80
CA GLU A 79 4.82 0.50 -14.08
C GLU A 79 5.39 -0.03 -12.76
N TYR A 80 4.55 -0.65 -11.93
CA TYR A 80 5.02 -1.27 -10.70
C TYR A 80 5.95 -2.46 -10.98
N TRP A 81 5.64 -3.26 -12.01
CA TRP A 81 6.45 -4.42 -12.37
C TRP A 81 7.90 -4.06 -12.74
N GLN A 82 8.12 -2.90 -13.37
CA GLN A 82 9.46 -2.40 -13.71
C GLN A 82 10.26 -1.96 -12.48
N LEU A 83 9.61 -1.65 -11.36
CA LEU A 83 10.27 -1.27 -10.11
C LEU A 83 10.78 -2.49 -9.32
N LEU A 84 10.28 -3.69 -9.65
CA LEU A 84 10.68 -4.93 -9.01
C LEU A 84 12.12 -5.30 -9.36
N LYS A 85 12.89 -5.69 -8.35
CA LYS A 85 14.32 -5.99 -8.45
C LYS A 85 14.58 -7.48 -8.38
N LYS A 86 15.60 -7.94 -9.14
CA LYS A 86 16.16 -9.30 -9.05
C LYS A 86 15.07 -10.39 -9.17
N SER A 87 14.78 -11.09 -8.08
CA SER A 87 13.83 -12.20 -7.98
C SER A 87 12.40 -11.78 -7.64
N GLU A 88 12.15 -10.49 -7.38
CA GLU A 88 10.81 -9.98 -7.04
C GLU A 88 9.76 -10.20 -8.13
N PRO A 89 10.05 -10.12 -9.45
CA PRO A 89 9.07 -10.47 -10.49
C PRO A 89 8.62 -11.94 -10.40
N LEU A 90 9.55 -12.84 -10.12
CA LEU A 90 9.25 -14.25 -9.90
C LEU A 90 8.38 -14.43 -8.65
N LEU A 91 8.71 -13.72 -7.57
CA LEU A 91 7.95 -13.73 -6.32
C LEU A 91 6.53 -13.16 -6.51
N ALA A 92 6.39 -12.04 -7.22
CA ALA A 92 5.10 -11.43 -7.56
C ALA A 92 4.22 -12.39 -8.38
N GLY A 93 4.81 -13.09 -9.36
CA GLY A 93 4.11 -14.13 -10.11
C GLY A 93 3.62 -15.28 -9.23
N ARG A 94 4.38 -15.64 -8.19
CA ARG A 94 3.99 -16.66 -7.20
C ARG A 94 2.90 -16.14 -6.25
N CYS A 95 2.99 -14.89 -5.81
CA CYS A 95 1.94 -14.23 -5.04
C CYS A 95 0.63 -14.23 -5.83
N MET A 96 0.64 -13.86 -7.11
CA MET A 96 -0.54 -13.90 -7.99
C MET A 96 -1.14 -15.31 -8.05
N THR A 97 -0.33 -16.33 -8.31
CA THR A 97 -0.80 -17.73 -8.32
C THR A 97 -1.44 -18.12 -6.98
N TYR A 98 -0.79 -17.78 -5.86
CA TYR A 98 -1.32 -18.07 -4.52
C TYR A 98 -2.65 -17.36 -4.26
N LEU A 99 -2.74 -16.05 -4.56
CA LEU A 99 -3.95 -15.25 -4.37
C LEU A 99 -5.12 -15.78 -5.21
N THR A 100 -4.86 -16.14 -6.48
CA THR A 100 -5.84 -16.76 -7.37
C THR A 100 -6.32 -18.11 -6.86
N GLN A 101 -5.41 -19.00 -6.45
CA GLN A 101 -5.76 -20.33 -5.94
C GLN A 101 -6.56 -20.28 -4.63
N ASN A 102 -6.34 -19.25 -3.81
CA ASN A 102 -7.07 -19.02 -2.55
C ASN A 102 -8.34 -18.16 -2.74
N ASN A 103 -8.82 -17.96 -3.97
CA ASN A 103 -10.00 -17.14 -4.31
C ASN A 103 -9.94 -15.70 -3.76
N GLN A 104 -8.75 -15.14 -3.57
CA GLN A 104 -8.58 -13.74 -3.13
C GLN A 104 -8.58 -12.75 -4.31
N LEU A 105 -8.48 -13.26 -5.54
CA LEU A 105 -8.64 -12.51 -6.78
C LEU A 105 -9.70 -13.22 -7.63
N PRO A 106 -10.61 -12.48 -8.30
CA PRO A 106 -11.60 -13.03 -9.24
C PRO A 106 -10.97 -13.42 -10.59
N LEU A 107 -9.92 -14.23 -10.52
CA LEU A 107 -9.16 -14.73 -11.65
C LEU A 107 -9.14 -16.26 -11.63
N VAL A 108 -8.78 -16.86 -12.76
CA VAL A 108 -8.49 -18.29 -12.91
C VAL A 108 -7.05 -18.46 -13.38
N ASP A 109 -6.29 -19.35 -12.74
CA ASP A 109 -4.97 -19.78 -13.23
C ASP A 109 -5.20 -20.81 -14.34
N LEU A 110 -4.88 -20.43 -15.58
CA LEU A 110 -4.97 -21.28 -16.78
C LEU A 110 -3.87 -22.35 -16.83
N GLY A 111 -2.97 -22.38 -15.83
CA GLY A 111 -1.90 -23.37 -15.72
C GLY A 111 -0.58 -22.90 -16.31
N ARG A 112 0.35 -23.85 -16.50
CA ARG A 112 1.67 -23.61 -17.11
C ARG A 112 1.75 -24.39 -18.41
N GLY A 113 1.49 -23.74 -19.53
CA GLY A 113 2.03 -24.19 -20.82
C GLY A 113 3.52 -23.85 -20.87
N THR A 114 4.34 -24.68 -21.54
CA THR A 114 5.77 -24.44 -21.74
C THR A 114 6.08 -23.08 -22.39
N ASP A 115 5.10 -22.52 -23.10
CA ASP A 115 5.23 -21.28 -23.88
C ASP A 115 4.19 -20.20 -23.52
N ASN A 116 3.32 -20.46 -22.55
CA ASN A 116 2.19 -19.56 -22.25
C ASN A 116 2.51 -18.65 -21.06
N HIS A 117 3.10 -17.49 -21.37
CA HIS A 117 3.36 -16.43 -20.38
C HIS A 117 2.05 -15.87 -19.79
N LYS A 118 0.95 -15.96 -20.54
CA LYS A 118 -0.40 -15.54 -20.15
C LYS A 118 -1.09 -16.65 -19.37
N ARG A 119 -1.17 -16.46 -18.06
CA ARG A 119 -1.58 -17.51 -17.11
C ARG A 119 -2.88 -17.20 -16.38
N TYR A 120 -3.42 -16.00 -16.52
CA TYR A 120 -4.57 -15.56 -15.75
C TYR A 120 -5.69 -15.10 -16.66
N ALA A 121 -6.93 -15.51 -16.39
CA ALA A 121 -8.11 -14.97 -17.05
C ALA A 121 -9.13 -14.52 -16.00
N LEU A 122 -10.01 -13.59 -16.36
CA LEU A 122 -11.15 -13.24 -15.53
C LEU A 122 -12.03 -14.49 -15.34
N LYS A 123 -12.48 -14.72 -14.10
CA LYS A 123 -13.39 -15.83 -13.77
C LYS A 123 -14.82 -15.57 -14.23
#